data_AF-A0A9D9DGI5-F1
#
_entry.id   AF-A0A9D9DGI5-F1
#
_cell.length_a   1.000
_cell.length_b   1.000
_cell.length_c   1.000
_cell.angle_alpha   90.00
_cell.angle_beta   90.00
_cell.angle_gamma   90.00
#
_symmetry.space_group_name_H-M   'P 1'
#
loop_
_entity.id
_entity.type
_entity.pdbx_description
1 polymer ?
#
loop_
_entity_poly.entity_id
_entity_poly.type
_entity_poly.pdbx_seq_one_letter_code
_entity_poly.pdbx_strand_id
1 'polypeptide(L)'
;MLYPEFDKYEPYVDPLNKLVHAYLGKGGTPFYVEPGFYDGLIGFKERREERFPEIMEAIDKLIEEHPKIIFTADFENPWIQRDGYIYREIHDITDPLLIFVEDKSRGSDYGD
;
A
#
# COMPACT_ATOMS: atom_id res chain seq x y z
N MET A 1 8.75 7.72 -10.00
CA MET A 1 8.18 6.43 -10.46
C MET A 1 6.70 6.70 -10.69
N LEU A 2 6.06 6.10 -11.69
CA LEU A 2 4.61 6.23 -11.85
C LEU A 2 3.95 5.00 -11.22
N TYR A 3 2.85 5.18 -10.47
CA TYR A 3 2.06 4.10 -9.89
C TYR A 3 0.73 3.97 -10.66
N PRO A 4 0.71 3.32 -11.84
CA PRO A 4 -0.45 3.27 -12.72
C PRO A 4 -1.71 2.67 -12.07
N GLU A 5 -1.53 1.80 -11.07
CA GLU A 5 -2.62 1.24 -10.26
C GLU A 5 -3.46 2.32 -9.55
N PHE A 6 -2.90 3.53 -9.38
CA PHE A 6 -3.53 4.67 -8.71
C PHE A 6 -3.89 5.81 -9.67
N ASP A 7 -3.75 5.65 -11.00
CA ASP A 7 -3.99 6.71 -12.00
C ASP A 7 -5.44 7.25 -12.01
N LYS A 8 -6.39 6.50 -11.45
CA LYS A 8 -7.79 6.94 -11.29
C LYS A 8 -7.97 8.01 -10.21
N TYR A 9 -6.99 8.20 -9.33
CA TYR A 9 -7.02 9.20 -8.27
C TYR A 9 -6.29 10.47 -8.70
N GLU A 10 -6.77 11.61 -8.23
CA GLU A 10 -6.10 12.89 -8.50
C GLU A 10 -4.78 12.95 -7.72
N PRO A 11 -3.63 13.22 -8.37
CA PRO A 11 -2.35 13.30 -7.68
C PRO A 11 -2.30 14.50 -6.73
N TYR A 12 -1.69 14.30 -5.56
CA TYR A 12 -1.46 15.32 -4.56
C TYR A 12 0.02 15.43 -4.24
N VAL A 13 0.55 16.66 -4.20
CA VAL A 13 1.93 16.91 -3.78
C VAL A 13 1.92 17.37 -2.33
N ASP A 14 2.43 16.52 -1.44
CA ASP A 14 2.55 16.86 -0.03
C ASP A 14 3.58 17.98 0.17
N PRO A 15 3.19 19.12 0.79
CA PRO A 15 4.09 20.25 1.00
C PRO A 15 5.23 19.95 1.99
N LEU A 16 5.05 18.98 2.89
CA LEU A 16 6.02 18.57 3.91
C LEU A 16 6.97 17.47 3.42
N ASN A 17 6.53 16.64 2.47
CA ASN A 17 7.37 15.62 1.85
C ASN A 17 7.01 15.44 0.37
N LYS A 18 7.78 16.07 -0.51
CA LYS A 18 7.53 16.02 -1.97
C LYS A 18 7.93 14.71 -2.62
N LEU A 19 8.54 13.78 -1.89
CA LEU A 19 9.07 12.52 -2.41
C LEU A 19 8.11 11.35 -2.22
N VAL A 20 7.14 11.46 -1.32
CA VAL A 20 6.10 10.45 -1.14
C VAL A 20 5.01 10.64 -2.20
N HIS A 21 4.51 9.53 -2.74
CA HIS A 21 3.36 9.58 -3.66
C HIS A 21 2.09 9.70 -2.84
N ALA A 22 1.26 10.66 -3.21
CA ALA A 22 0.00 10.92 -2.55
C ALA A 22 -1.07 11.26 -3.58
N TYR A 23 -2.32 10.99 -3.22
CA TYR A 23 -3.47 11.21 -4.08
C TYR A 23 -4.66 11.66 -3.25
N LEU A 24 -5.61 12.34 -3.87
CA LEU A 24 -6.84 12.77 -3.22
C LEU A 24 -7.84 11.62 -3.20
N GLY A 25 -8.22 11.22 -1.98
CA GLY A 25 -9.32 10.30 -1.72
C GLY A 25 -10.65 11.03 -1.54
N LYS A 26 -11.58 10.39 -0.83
CA LYS A 26 -12.92 10.92 -0.59
C LYS A 26 -12.89 12.26 0.14
N GLY A 27 -13.64 13.23 -0.38
CA GLY A 27 -13.75 14.57 0.21
C GLY A 27 -12.48 15.41 0.12
N GLY A 28 -11.53 15.05 -0.77
CA GLY A 28 -10.29 15.79 -0.96
C GLY A 28 -9.24 15.57 0.14
N THR A 29 -9.42 14.56 1.00
CA THR A 29 -8.40 14.18 1.99
C THR A 29 -7.32 13.35 1.28
N PRO A 30 -6.03 13.68 1.44
CA PRO A 30 -4.98 12.92 0.79
C PRO A 30 -4.79 11.56 1.48
N PHE A 31 -4.53 10.54 0.68
CA PHE A 31 -3.94 9.28 1.13
C PHE A 31 -2.55 9.12 0.50
N TYR A 32 -1.74 8.25 1.09
CA TYR A 32 -0.33 8.12 0.72
C TYR A 32 0.02 6.68 0.37
N VAL A 33 0.90 6.54 -0.62
CA VAL A 33 1.45 5.26 -1.05
C VAL A 33 2.97 5.36 -1.00
N GLU A 34 3.57 4.63 -0.07
CA GLU A 34 5.03 4.57 0.04
C GLU A 34 5.62 3.59 -0.99
N PRO A 35 6.86 3.83 -1.45
CA PRO A 35 7.49 2.96 -2.43
C PRO A 35 7.59 1.49 -2.00
N GLY A 36 7.91 1.21 -0.74
CA GLY A 36 8.01 -0.18 -0.27
C GLY A 36 6.68 -0.92 -0.31
N PHE A 37 5.56 -0.24 0.00
CA PHE A 37 4.23 -0.84 -0.16
C PHE A 37 3.95 -1.15 -1.63
N TYR A 38 4.27 -0.20 -2.51
CA TYR A 38 4.07 -0.35 -3.94
C TYR A 38 4.91 -1.48 -4.53
N ASP A 39 6.17 -1.64 -4.11
CA ASP A 39 7.01 -2.76 -4.50
C ASP A 39 6.38 -4.10 -4.09
N GLY A 40 5.83 -4.18 -2.87
CA GLY A 40 5.06 -5.34 -2.41
C GLY A 40 3.83 -5.59 -3.29
N LEU A 41 3.03 -4.56 -3.58
CA LEU A 41 1.86 -4.64 -4.44
C LEU A 41 2.19 -5.18 -5.84
N ILE A 42 3.27 -4.69 -6.46
CA ILE A 42 3.73 -5.18 -7.76
C ILE A 42 4.20 -6.64 -7.67
N GLY A 43 4.88 -7.03 -6.59
CA GLY A 43 5.22 -8.44 -6.35
C GLY A 43 4.00 -9.36 -6.31
N PHE A 44 2.86 -8.89 -5.79
CA PHE A 44 1.58 -9.60 -5.88
C PHE A 44 1.01 -9.60 -7.29
N LYS A 45 1.06 -8.47 -8.02
CA LYS A 45 0.62 -8.38 -9.41
C LYS A 45 1.32 -9.40 -10.31
N GLU A 46 2.64 -9.54 -10.15
CA GLU A 46 3.46 -10.45 -10.96
C GLU A 46 3.20 -11.93 -10.66
N ARG A 47 2.84 -12.27 -9.42
CA ARG A 47 2.73 -13.67 -8.96
C ARG A 47 1.29 -14.17 -8.85
N ARG A 48 0.32 -13.25 -8.80
CA ARG A 48 -1.11 -13.49 -8.60
C ARG A 48 -1.93 -12.55 -9.49
N GLU A 49 -1.53 -12.43 -10.75
CA GLU A 49 -2.18 -11.54 -11.72
C GLU A 49 -3.69 -11.78 -11.78
N GLU A 50 -4.12 -13.05 -11.73
CA GLU A 50 -5.54 -13.41 -11.81
C GLU A 50 -6.38 -12.92 -10.61
N ARG A 51 -5.75 -12.74 -9.45
CA ARG A 51 -6.41 -12.24 -8.22
C ARG A 51 -6.05 -10.78 -7.90
N PHE A 52 -5.16 -10.16 -8.68
CA PHE A 52 -4.75 -8.79 -8.47
C PHE A 52 -5.91 -7.78 -8.45
N PRO A 53 -6.96 -7.92 -9.29
CA PRO A 53 -8.14 -7.06 -9.19
C PRO A 53 -8.83 -7.09 -7.83
N GLU A 54 -8.82 -8.22 -7.11
CA GLU A 54 -9.40 -8.33 -5.76
C GLU A 54 -8.60 -7.53 -4.74
N ILE A 55 -7.27 -7.51 -4.87
CA ILE A 55 -6.38 -6.71 -4.02
C ILE A 55 -6.64 -5.22 -4.25
N MET A 56 -6.76 -4.81 -5.52
CA MET A 56 -7.07 -3.42 -5.87
C MET A 56 -8.45 -2.99 -5.36
N GLU A 57 -9.46 -3.86 -5.46
CA GLU A 57 -10.80 -3.58 -4.90
C GLU A 57 -10.74 -3.41 -3.37
N ALA A 58 -9.93 -4.20 -2.67
CA ALA A 58 -9.74 -4.05 -1.23
C ALA A 58 -9.01 -2.75 -0.86
N ILE A 59 -7.98 -2.36 -1.64
CA ILE A 59 -7.31 -1.06 -1.49
C ILE A 59 -8.31 0.08 -1.67
N ASP A 60 -9.16 0.03 -2.70
CA ASP A 60 -10.17 1.05 -2.97
C ASP A 60 -11.14 1.19 -1.80
N LYS A 61 -11.66 0.07 -1.29
CA LYS A 61 -12.55 0.06 -0.12
C LYS A 61 -11.89 0.69 1.10
N LEU A 62 -10.62 0.37 1.36
CA LEU A 62 -9.88 0.97 2.47
C LEU A 62 -9.74 2.50 2.31
N ILE A 63 -9.47 2.99 1.10
CA ILE A 63 -9.41 4.44 0.81
C ILE A 63 -10.78 5.11 1.02
N GLU A 64 -11.87 4.42 0.67
CA GLU A 64 -13.24 4.94 0.84
C GLU A 64 -13.70 4.96 2.31
N GLU A 65 -13.37 3.93 3.07
CA GLU A 65 -13.73 3.76 4.48
C GLU A 65 -12.83 4.60 5.41
N HIS A 66 -11.57 4.78 5.04
CA HIS A 66 -10.56 5.46 5.83
C HIS A 66 -9.95 6.64 5.05
N PRO A 67 -10.53 7.84 5.14
CA PRO A 67 -10.05 9.01 4.39
C PRO A 67 -8.62 9.44 4.76
N LYS A 68 -8.11 8.99 5.92
CA LYS A 68 -6.73 9.24 6.38
C LYS A 68 -5.98 7.92 6.48
N ILE A 69 -5.41 7.47 5.37
CA ILE A 69 -4.67 6.21 5.27
C ILE A 69 -3.29 6.41 4.63
N ILE A 70 -2.30 5.71 5.16
CA ILE A 70 -0.95 5.58 4.62
C ILE A 70 -0.70 4.10 4.34
N PHE A 71 -0.42 3.79 3.08
CA PHE A 71 0.04 2.47 2.68
C PHE A 71 1.57 2.42 2.79
N THR A 72 2.08 1.58 3.67
CA THR A 72 3.50 1.49 4.04
C THR A 72 4.00 0.05 3.98
N ALA A 73 5.33 -0.15 3.90
CA ALA A 73 5.93 -1.49 3.95
C ALA A 73 6.14 -1.99 5.38
N ASP A 74 6.29 -1.07 6.33
CA ASP A 74 6.59 -1.34 7.73
C ASP A 74 5.88 -0.29 8.59
N PHE A 75 4.82 -0.67 9.28
CA PHE A 75 4.08 0.25 10.15
C PHE A 75 4.87 0.63 11.42
N GLU A 76 5.88 -0.16 11.83
CA GLU A 76 6.76 0.17 12.96
C GLU A 76 7.76 1.27 12.55
N ASN A 77 8.21 1.24 11.29
CA ASN A 77 9.16 2.22 10.73
C ASN A 77 8.67 2.85 9.41
N PRO A 78 7.52 3.55 9.40
CA PRO A 78 6.97 4.13 8.18
C PRO A 78 7.85 5.30 7.70
N TRP A 79 7.96 5.49 6.39
CA TRP A 79 8.71 6.63 5.85
C TRP A 79 8.05 7.95 6.27
N ILE A 80 6.72 8.03 6.16
CA ILE A 80 5.99 9.20 6.59
C ILE A 80 5.09 8.91 7.79
N GLN A 81 5.12 9.83 8.76
CA GLN A 81 4.18 9.83 9.88
C GLN A 81 3.27 11.05 9.80
N ARG A 82 1.97 10.80 9.99
CA ARG A 82 0.92 11.82 9.98
C ARG A 82 -0.07 11.57 11.11
N ASP A 83 -0.47 12.65 11.76
CA ASP A 83 -1.43 12.59 12.87
C ASP A 83 -2.83 12.20 12.37
N GLY A 84 -3.44 11.22 13.05
CA GLY A 84 -4.77 10.71 12.74
C GLY A 84 -4.87 9.89 11.45
N TYR A 85 -3.73 9.45 10.88
CA TYR A 85 -3.70 8.49 9.79
C TYR A 85 -3.57 7.07 10.33
N ILE A 86 -4.25 6.13 9.69
CA ILE A 86 -3.99 4.70 9.89
C ILE A 86 -2.92 4.23 8.92
N TYR A 87 -2.17 3.21 9.32
CA TYR A 87 -1.13 2.59 8.52
C TYR A 87 -1.61 1.20 8.10
N ARG A 88 -1.39 0.85 6.84
CA ARG A 88 -1.72 -0.46 6.29
C ARG A 88 -0.56 -0.98 5.46
N GLU A 89 -0.14 -2.19 5.76
CA GLU A 89 0.81 -2.95 4.97
C GLU A 89 0.11 -3.77 3.90
N ILE A 90 0.86 -4.29 2.93
CA ILE A 90 0.27 -5.13 1.87
C ILE A 90 -0.37 -6.40 2.45
N HIS A 91 0.19 -6.95 3.52
CA HIS A 91 -0.32 -8.15 4.19
C HIS A 91 -1.63 -7.91 4.94
N ASP A 92 -1.86 -6.70 5.46
CA ASP A 92 -3.15 -6.32 6.05
C ASP A 92 -4.31 -6.39 5.04
N ILE A 93 -3.99 -6.31 3.75
CA ILE A 93 -4.95 -6.33 2.64
C ILE A 93 -5.06 -7.74 2.06
N THR A 94 -3.94 -8.44 1.87
CA THR A 94 -3.91 -9.71 1.14
C THR A 94 -4.22 -10.93 2.02
N ASP A 95 -3.87 -10.89 3.31
CA ASP A 95 -4.13 -12.01 4.23
C ASP A 95 -5.63 -12.29 4.43
N PRO A 96 -6.50 -11.28 4.65
CA PRO A 96 -7.96 -11.51 4.73
C PRO A 96 -8.57 -12.06 3.44
N LEU A 97 -7.95 -11.78 2.29
CA LEU A 97 -8.37 -12.28 0.98
C LEU A 97 -7.85 -13.70 0.68
N LEU A 98 -7.04 -14.26 1.59
CA LEU A 98 -6.31 -15.52 1.41
C LEU A 98 -5.46 -15.51 0.14
N ILE A 99 -4.88 -14.35 -0.20
CA ILE A 99 -3.96 -14.20 -1.33
C ILE A 99 -2.55 -14.16 -0.77
N PHE A 100 -1.82 -15.26 -0.94
CA PHE A 100 -0.47 -15.38 -0.41
C PHE A 100 0.54 -15.43 -1.53
N VAL A 101 1.66 -14.74 -1.32
CA VAL A 101 2.87 -14.86 -2.12
C VAL A 101 3.93 -15.46 -1.20
N GLU A 102 4.47 -16.63 -1.58
CA GLU A 102 5.61 -17.20 -0.85
C GLU A 102 6.80 -16.26 -1.01
N ASP A 103 7.23 -15.69 0.11
CA ASP A 103 8.47 -14.96 0.17
C ASP A 103 9.64 -15.96 0.20
N LYS A 104 10.30 -16.16 -0.94
CA LYS A 104 11.54 -16.95 -1.00
C LYS A 104 12.72 -16.26 -0.28
N SER A 105 12.50 -15.10 0.33
CA SER A 105 13.50 -14.31 1.06
C SER A 105 13.38 -14.42 2.59
N ARG A 106 12.67 -15.40 3.15
CA ARG A 106 13.00 -15.91 4.50
C ARG A 106 14.13 -16.93 4.42
N GLY A 107 15.29 -16.47 3.96
CA GLY A 107 16.55 -17.17 4.12
C GLY A 107 17.16 -16.85 5.49
N SER A 108 17.16 -17.89 6.35
CA SER A 108 18.12 -18.18 7.42
C SER A 108 17.69 -18.03 8.89
N ASP A 109 18.05 -19.11 9.60
CA ASP A 109 18.34 -19.27 11.02
C ASP A 109 17.21 -19.52 12.03
N TYR A 110 16.61 -20.72 11.96
CA TYR A 110 16.31 -21.49 13.18
C TYR A 110 16.45 -23.01 12.92
N GLY A 111 17.58 -23.58 13.38
CA GLY A 111 17.67 -24.95 13.90
C GLY A 111 18.25 -26.05 13.00
N ASP A 112 19.58 -26.23 13.03
CA ASP A 112 20.24 -27.35 13.75
C ASP A 112 21.67 -26.95 14.16
#